data_AF-A0A833AVV0-F1
#
_entry.id   AF-A0A833AVV0-F1
#
_cell.length_a   1.000
_cell.length_b   1.000
_cell.length_c   1.000
_cell.angle_alpha   90.00
_cell.angle_beta   90.00
_cell.angle_gamma   90.00
#
_symmetry.space_group_name_H-M   'P 1'
#
loop_
_entity.id
_entity.type
_entity.pdbx_description
1 polymer ?
#
loop_
_entity_poly.entity_id
_entity_poly.type
_entity_poly.pdbx_seq_one_letter_code
_entity_poly.pdbx_strand_id
1 'polypeptide(L)'
;MEENGGSAMKFSRFILTSALLWILFTAGGGESSAQGIRTGVAFLKTNPGARQQGFGSSLTGVLDEIHGLYANPASLGFTREWNWAASYSKLMPEIYNTSFAFGHKNTTSLFGTNYIGISASYLGIPEFDSSEGAADGVSANDMLFGTTIAHPFRFGFGQIALGTNLKYYRSTLASFQSSTWILDAGLLWRSNRIETPGLADKIPGLEKAIFSAGFSMTQLGSPLKHDINNTPLPKTMRFGAAMHLGSHTGMQLHFLTDYKKILDEDGQFS
;
A
#
# COMPACT_ATOMS: atom_id res chain seq x y z
N MET A 1 -41.32 -9.15 -32.69
CA MET A 1 -41.09 -9.87 -31.42
C MET A 1 -39.62 -10.24 -31.36
N GLU A 2 -38.74 -9.30 -31.01
CA GLU A 2 -37.30 -9.59 -30.94
C GLU A 2 -36.60 -8.52 -30.08
N GLU A 3 -36.83 -8.53 -28.76
CA GLU A 3 -36.15 -7.57 -27.88
C GLU A 3 -35.91 -8.07 -26.43
N ASN A 4 -35.77 -9.37 -26.20
CA ASN A 4 -35.51 -9.91 -24.84
C ASN A 4 -34.14 -10.60 -24.65
N GLY A 5 -33.31 -10.71 -25.70
CA GLY A 5 -32.02 -11.43 -25.62
C GLY A 5 -30.88 -10.65 -24.93
N GLY A 6 -30.91 -9.31 -24.96
CA GLY A 6 -29.80 -8.48 -24.48
C GLY A 6 -29.73 -8.29 -22.96
N SER A 7 -30.88 -8.33 -22.27
CA SER A 7 -30.98 -8.08 -20.82
C SER A 7 -30.53 -9.30 -20.00
N ALA A 8 -30.97 -10.50 -20.39
CA ALA A 8 -30.61 -11.75 -19.73
C ALA A 8 -29.10 -12.03 -19.76
N MET A 9 -28.42 -11.64 -20.84
CA MET A 9 -26.98 -11.85 -21.01
C MET A 9 -26.14 -10.90 -20.14
N LYS A 10 -26.61 -9.67 -19.88
CA LYS A 10 -25.96 -8.73 -18.96
C LYS A 10 -26.15 -9.14 -17.50
N PHE A 11 -27.34 -9.64 -17.15
CA PHE A 11 -27.67 -10.09 -15.80
C PHE A 11 -26.91 -11.38 -15.43
N SER A 12 -26.80 -12.34 -16.36
CA SER A 12 -25.98 -13.56 -16.21
C SER A 12 -24.49 -13.24 -16.00
N ARG A 13 -23.95 -12.28 -16.77
CA ARG A 13 -22.57 -11.81 -16.60
C ARG A 13 -22.34 -11.14 -15.25
N PHE A 14 -23.28 -10.32 -14.77
CA PHE A 14 -23.21 -9.70 -13.45
C PHE A 14 -23.17 -10.74 -12.32
N ILE A 15 -24.03 -11.75 -12.39
CA ILE A 15 -24.06 -12.85 -11.40
C ILE A 15 -22.76 -13.65 -11.44
N LEU A 16 -22.27 -14.04 -12.62
CA LEU A 16 -21.01 -14.76 -12.76
C LEU A 16 -19.80 -13.95 -12.24
N THR A 17 -19.75 -12.64 -12.52
CA THR A 17 -18.71 -11.77 -11.97
C THR A 17 -18.80 -11.64 -10.45
N SER A 18 -20.00 -11.52 -9.89
CA SER A 18 -20.21 -11.43 -8.44
C SER A 18 -19.86 -12.74 -7.71
N ALA A 19 -20.14 -13.89 -8.33
CA ALA A 19 -19.81 -15.21 -7.78
C ALA A 19 -18.29 -15.48 -7.81
N LEU A 20 -17.62 -15.12 -8.91
CA LEU A 20 -16.16 -15.23 -9.01
C LEU A 20 -15.46 -14.31 -8.00
N LEU A 21 -16.02 -13.12 -7.75
CA LEU A 21 -15.54 -12.18 -6.72
C LEU A 21 -15.82 -12.66 -5.30
N TRP A 22 -16.94 -13.33 -5.04
CA TRP A 22 -17.21 -13.96 -3.74
C TRP A 22 -16.20 -15.07 -3.44
N ILE A 23 -15.82 -15.86 -4.44
CA ILE A 23 -14.79 -16.90 -4.32
C ILE A 23 -13.39 -16.29 -4.09
N LEU A 24 -13.07 -15.16 -4.73
CA LEU A 24 -11.83 -14.42 -4.47
C LEU A 24 -11.80 -13.79 -3.08
N PHE A 25 -12.96 -13.37 -2.55
CA PHE A 25 -13.09 -12.78 -1.21
C PHE A 25 -12.97 -13.82 -0.09
N THR A 26 -13.48 -15.05 -0.30
CA THR A 26 -13.34 -16.14 0.67
C THR A 26 -11.97 -16.82 0.63
N ALA A 27 -11.24 -16.75 -0.49
CA ALA A 27 -9.90 -17.31 -0.63
C ALA A 27 -8.77 -16.41 -0.07
N GLY A 28 -9.03 -15.12 0.20
CA GLY A 28 -8.02 -14.14 0.61
C GLY A 28 -7.75 -14.00 2.12
N GLY A 29 -8.44 -14.76 2.98
CA GLY A 29 -8.42 -14.59 4.44
C GLY A 29 -7.27 -15.24 5.20
N GLY A 30 -6.07 -15.33 4.60
CA GLY A 30 -4.91 -15.97 5.23
C GLY A 30 -3.81 -14.99 5.57
N GLU A 31 -3.85 -14.37 6.75
CA GLU A 31 -2.63 -13.82 7.35
C GLU A 31 -1.80 -14.97 7.94
N SER A 32 -0.73 -15.37 7.27
CA SER A 32 0.35 -16.12 7.92
C SER A 32 1.23 -15.14 8.69
N SER A 33 0.73 -14.65 9.83
CA SER A 33 1.40 -13.71 10.73
C SER A 33 2.40 -14.39 11.69
N ALA A 34 3.02 -15.48 11.25
CA ALA A 34 3.97 -16.27 12.04
C ALA A 34 5.41 -16.27 11.48
N GLN A 35 5.78 -15.32 10.62
CA GLN A 35 7.19 -15.09 10.28
C GLN A 35 7.79 -14.09 11.26
N GLY A 36 8.60 -14.61 12.17
CA GLY A 36 9.35 -13.81 13.13
C GLY A 36 10.14 -12.68 12.45
N ILE A 37 10.41 -11.63 13.23
CA ILE A 37 11.28 -10.52 12.83
C ILE A 37 12.69 -11.08 12.66
N ARG A 38 13.04 -11.52 11.45
CA ARG A 38 14.34 -12.15 11.14
C ARG A 38 15.27 -11.27 10.30
N THR A 39 14.80 -10.09 9.88
CA THR A 39 15.63 -9.11 9.16
C THR A 39 16.00 -7.96 10.09
N GLY A 40 17.24 -7.49 9.99
CA GLY A 40 17.70 -6.27 10.66
C GLY A 40 17.08 -4.98 10.11
N VAL A 41 16.08 -5.09 9.23
CA VAL A 41 15.37 -3.98 8.56
C VAL A 41 13.86 -4.11 8.73
N ALA A 42 13.43 -4.55 9.92
CA ALA A 42 12.02 -4.81 10.25
C ALA A 42 11.10 -3.61 10.02
N PHE A 43 11.65 -2.40 10.16
CA PHE A 43 10.95 -1.13 9.92
C PHE A 43 10.25 -1.09 8.55
N LEU A 44 10.90 -1.61 7.50
CA LEU A 44 10.40 -1.60 6.13
C LEU A 44 9.15 -2.47 5.91
N LYS A 45 8.77 -3.31 6.88
CA LYS A 45 7.58 -4.17 6.83
C LYS A 45 6.34 -3.49 7.38
N THR A 46 6.53 -2.41 8.14
CA THR A 46 5.45 -1.69 8.83
C THR A 46 5.10 -0.45 8.05
N ASN A 47 3.89 -0.42 7.49
CA ASN A 47 3.39 0.79 6.86
C ASN A 47 2.94 1.77 7.96
N PRO A 48 3.18 3.08 7.83
CA PRO A 48 2.81 4.07 8.84
C PRO A 48 1.41 4.62 8.63
N GLY A 49 0.68 4.97 9.70
CA GLY A 49 -0.67 5.54 9.64
C GLY A 49 -1.75 4.72 10.37
N ALA A 50 -2.64 5.40 11.08
CA ALA A 50 -3.68 4.74 11.87
C ALA A 50 -4.78 4.10 11.01
N ARG A 51 -5.25 4.81 9.97
CA ARG A 51 -6.31 4.31 9.07
C ARG A 51 -5.91 3.02 8.37
N GLN A 52 -4.69 2.99 7.86
CA GLN A 52 -4.15 1.83 7.18
C GLN A 52 -3.84 0.65 8.11
N GLN A 53 -3.50 0.90 9.38
CA GLN A 53 -3.49 -0.15 10.40
C GLN A 53 -4.90 -0.69 10.69
N GLY A 54 -5.91 0.18 10.73
CA GLY A 54 -7.32 -0.21 10.86
C GLY A 54 -7.85 -1.06 9.70
N PHE A 55 -7.25 -0.95 8.50
CA PHE A 55 -7.52 -1.84 7.36
C PHE A 55 -6.74 -3.15 7.40
N GLY A 56 -6.12 -3.52 8.52
CA GLY A 56 -5.28 -4.72 8.61
C GLY A 56 -4.09 -4.66 7.65
N SER A 57 -3.57 -3.45 7.37
CA SER A 57 -2.54 -3.23 6.35
C SER A 57 -2.92 -3.64 4.91
N SER A 58 -4.22 -3.81 4.61
CA SER A 58 -4.72 -4.10 3.26
C SER A 58 -4.83 -2.81 2.44
N LEU A 59 -3.82 -2.53 1.63
CA LEU A 59 -3.64 -1.25 0.93
C LEU A 59 -3.24 -1.43 -0.55
N THR A 60 -3.04 -2.65 -1.03
CA THR A 60 -2.51 -2.88 -2.37
C THR A 60 -3.52 -2.47 -3.44
N GLY A 61 -4.81 -2.74 -3.19
CA GLY A 61 -5.93 -2.37 -4.05
C GLY A 61 -6.63 -1.06 -3.68
N VAL A 62 -6.17 -0.32 -2.66
CA VAL A 62 -6.91 0.85 -2.14
C VAL A 62 -6.86 2.03 -3.11
N LEU A 63 -7.97 2.77 -3.19
CA LEU A 63 -8.07 4.02 -3.93
C LEU A 63 -8.12 5.22 -2.99
N ASP A 64 -7.56 6.36 -3.44
CA ASP A 64 -7.66 7.68 -2.79
C ASP A 64 -7.11 7.72 -1.35
N GLU A 65 -6.04 6.95 -1.09
CA GLU A 65 -5.34 6.90 0.21
C GLU A 65 -3.84 7.11 0.00
N ILE A 66 -3.29 8.16 0.62
CA ILE A 66 -1.90 8.58 0.43
C ILE A 66 -0.91 7.57 1.03
N HIS A 67 -1.24 6.93 2.15
CA HIS A 67 -0.38 5.89 2.72
C HIS A 67 -0.30 4.63 1.84
N GLY A 68 -1.17 4.52 0.83
CA GLY A 68 -1.06 3.50 -0.21
C GLY A 68 0.30 3.52 -0.91
N LEU A 69 1.01 4.65 -0.97
CA LEU A 69 2.34 4.75 -1.59
C LEU A 69 3.40 3.82 -0.95
N TYR A 70 3.23 3.44 0.32
CA TYR A 70 4.14 2.51 1.01
C TYR A 70 3.87 1.05 0.62
N ALA A 71 2.63 0.73 0.24
CA ALA A 71 2.18 -0.61 -0.12
C ALA A 71 2.18 -0.86 -1.63
N ASN A 72 1.64 0.08 -2.42
CA ASN A 72 1.54 0.04 -3.86
C ASN A 72 1.68 1.48 -4.42
N PRO A 73 2.81 1.85 -5.03
CA PRO A 73 3.01 3.20 -5.55
C PRO A 73 2.03 3.60 -6.65
N ALA A 74 1.37 2.64 -7.32
CA ALA A 74 0.33 2.94 -8.30
C ALA A 74 -0.95 3.53 -7.69
N SER A 75 -1.17 3.41 -6.37
CA SER A 75 -2.33 4.00 -5.67
C SER A 75 -2.42 5.51 -5.89
N LEU A 76 -1.27 6.18 -5.98
CA LEU A 76 -1.15 7.60 -6.20
C LEU A 76 -1.76 8.05 -7.54
N GLY A 77 -1.77 7.17 -8.54
CA GLY A 77 -2.33 7.46 -9.88
C GLY A 77 -3.85 7.65 -9.92
N PHE A 78 -4.55 7.35 -8.82
CA PHE A 78 -6.00 7.56 -8.71
C PHE A 78 -6.41 8.57 -7.63
N THR A 79 -5.44 9.28 -7.05
CA THR A 79 -5.73 10.40 -6.16
C THR A 79 -6.49 11.48 -6.92
N ARG A 80 -7.52 12.07 -6.29
CA ARG A 80 -8.37 13.08 -6.96
C ARG A 80 -7.78 14.48 -6.89
N GLU A 81 -7.28 14.84 -5.72
CA GLU A 81 -6.80 16.18 -5.39
C GLU A 81 -5.38 16.10 -4.82
N TRP A 82 -4.82 17.24 -4.42
CA TRP A 82 -3.62 17.19 -3.59
C TRP A 82 -4.01 16.63 -2.22
N ASN A 83 -3.20 15.74 -1.67
CA ASN A 83 -3.44 15.16 -0.36
C ASN A 83 -2.13 15.02 0.40
N TRP A 84 -2.25 15.00 1.72
CA TRP A 84 -1.11 14.78 2.59
C TRP A 84 -1.57 14.07 3.85
N ALA A 85 -0.64 13.41 4.50
CA ALA A 85 -0.87 12.83 5.81
C ALA A 85 0.41 12.84 6.63
N ALA A 86 0.23 13.00 7.93
CA ALA A 86 1.26 12.78 8.92
C ALA A 86 0.77 11.73 9.91
N SER A 87 1.67 10.88 10.39
CA SER A 87 1.33 9.91 11.42
C SER A 87 2.42 9.84 12.49
N TYR A 88 1.99 9.56 13.72
CA TYR A 88 2.84 9.25 14.85
C TYR A 88 2.28 7.97 15.48
N SER A 89 3.11 6.95 15.62
CA SER A 89 2.70 5.65 16.18
C SER A 89 3.74 5.19 17.19
N LYS A 90 3.30 4.82 18.39
CA LYS A 90 4.14 4.18 19.41
C LYS A 90 3.94 2.67 19.32
N LEU A 91 4.99 1.94 18.94
CA LEU A 91 4.90 0.50 18.64
C LEU A 91 5.11 -0.36 19.89
N MET A 92 6.07 0.02 20.71
CA MET A 92 6.39 -0.59 22.01
C MET A 92 6.70 0.53 23.01
N PRO A 93 6.80 0.25 24.33
CA PRO A 93 7.45 1.20 25.23
C PRO A 93 8.77 1.62 24.58
N GLU A 94 8.97 2.93 24.41
CA GLU A 94 10.16 3.55 23.85
C GLU A 94 10.32 3.57 22.31
N ILE A 95 9.77 2.62 21.54
CA ILE A 95 9.87 2.67 20.06
C ILE A 95 8.76 3.52 19.45
N TYR A 96 9.15 4.56 18.70
CA TYR A 96 8.22 5.44 17.99
C TYR A 96 8.51 5.54 16.50
N ASN A 97 7.45 5.62 15.70
CA ASN A 97 7.47 5.81 14.26
C ASN A 97 6.74 7.11 13.91
N THR A 98 7.38 7.97 13.11
CA THR A 98 6.75 9.15 12.53
C THR A 98 6.79 9.05 11.01
N SER A 99 5.74 9.49 10.35
CA SER A 99 5.70 9.53 8.89
C SER A 99 5.05 10.80 8.39
N PHE A 100 5.46 11.20 7.19
CA PHE A 100 4.83 12.24 6.41
C PHE A 100 4.76 11.79 4.96
N ALA A 101 3.64 12.04 4.31
CA ALA A 101 3.43 11.76 2.91
C ALA A 101 2.63 12.89 2.27
N PHE A 102 2.99 13.24 1.05
CA PHE A 102 2.31 14.25 0.25
C PHE A 102 2.20 13.77 -1.20
N GLY A 103 1.03 13.94 -1.80
CA GLY A 103 0.72 13.57 -3.17
C GLY A 103 0.10 14.73 -3.92
N HIS A 104 0.51 14.92 -5.17
CA HIS A 104 -0.03 15.96 -6.03
C HIS A 104 -0.19 15.46 -7.47
N LYS A 105 -1.33 15.84 -8.07
CA LYS A 105 -1.62 15.62 -9.48
C LYS A 105 -0.96 16.71 -10.31
N ASN A 106 -0.01 16.34 -11.15
CA ASN A 106 0.63 17.24 -12.10
C ASN A 106 0.12 16.93 -13.53
N THR A 107 -0.49 17.90 -14.20
CA THR A 107 -0.92 17.75 -15.60
C THR A 107 -0.03 18.63 -16.48
N THR A 108 0.78 17.99 -17.33
CA THR A 108 1.68 18.69 -18.26
C THR A 108 1.31 18.33 -19.70
N SER A 109 1.33 19.30 -20.62
CA SER A 109 0.98 19.10 -22.03
C SER A 109 1.77 17.99 -22.74
N LEU A 110 3.02 17.75 -22.33
CA LEU A 110 3.90 16.77 -22.98
C LEU A 110 3.68 15.32 -22.52
N PHE A 111 3.32 15.12 -21.24
CA PHE A 111 3.32 13.79 -20.59
C PHE A 111 1.93 13.38 -20.09
N GLY A 112 0.88 14.15 -20.40
CA GLY A 112 -0.46 13.91 -19.90
C GLY A 112 -0.58 14.13 -18.38
N THR A 113 -1.54 13.45 -17.76
CA THR A 113 -1.75 13.49 -16.31
C THR A 113 -0.78 12.54 -15.61
N ASN A 114 0.07 13.10 -14.75
CA ASN A 114 1.00 12.37 -13.91
C ASN A 114 0.73 12.70 -12.44
N TYR A 115 1.18 11.82 -11.57
CA TYR A 115 1.07 12.02 -10.14
C TYR A 115 2.43 11.89 -9.52
N ILE A 116 2.79 12.87 -8.70
CA ILE A 116 4.06 12.90 -7.98
C ILE A 116 3.79 12.88 -6.49
N GLY A 117 4.63 12.18 -5.75
CA GLY A 117 4.52 12.05 -4.31
C GLY A 117 5.88 12.08 -3.64
N ILE A 118 5.90 12.59 -2.43
CA ILE A 118 7.06 12.53 -1.54
C ILE A 118 6.64 11.89 -0.22
N SER A 119 7.55 11.17 0.39
CA SER A 119 7.33 10.50 1.67
C SER A 119 8.59 10.55 2.52
N ALA A 120 8.41 10.67 3.82
CA ALA A 120 9.45 10.59 4.81
C ALA A 120 8.96 9.74 5.98
N SER A 121 9.81 8.92 6.55
CA SER A 121 9.50 8.14 7.75
C SER A 121 10.72 8.00 8.62
N TYR A 122 10.50 8.05 9.93
CA TYR A 122 11.52 8.01 10.95
C TYR A 122 11.11 7.05 12.05
N LEU A 123 11.92 6.03 12.31
CA LEU A 123 11.83 5.19 13.49
C LEU A 123 12.92 5.61 14.46
N GLY A 124 12.54 5.89 15.70
CA GLY A 124 13.48 6.15 16.78
C GLY A 124 13.35 5.10 17.87
N ILE A 125 14.51 4.60 18.30
CA ILE A 125 14.69 3.88 19.56
C ILE A 125 15.57 4.79 20.43
N PRO A 126 15.04 5.31 21.55
CA PRO A 126 15.82 6.15 22.45
C PRO A 126 16.98 5.37 23.03
N GLU A 127 17.91 6.10 23.64
CA GLU A 127 19.06 5.51 24.30
C GLU A 127 18.61 4.53 25.39
N PHE A 128 19.08 3.29 25.30
CA PHE A 128 18.90 2.28 26.32
C PHE A 128 20.26 1.89 26.90
N ASP A 129 20.32 1.81 28.23
CA ASP A 129 21.49 1.32 28.95
C ASP A 129 21.09 0.04 29.70
N SER A 130 21.62 -1.10 29.26
CA SER A 130 21.45 -2.40 29.92
C SER A 130 22.63 -2.77 30.82
N SER A 131 23.61 -1.87 30.96
CA SER A 131 24.87 -2.10 31.65
C SER A 131 24.93 -1.46 33.04
N GLU A 132 23.85 -0.81 33.48
CA GLU A 132 23.77 -0.07 34.75
C GLU A 132 24.91 0.96 34.92
N GLY A 133 25.30 1.62 33.83
CA GLY A 133 26.38 2.62 33.78
C GLY A 133 27.79 2.05 33.53
N ALA A 134 27.93 0.76 33.20
CA ALA A 134 29.23 0.17 32.84
C ALA A 134 29.66 0.43 31.38
N ALA A 135 28.74 0.84 30.52
CA ALA A 135 28.95 1.23 29.13
C ALA A 135 28.03 2.41 28.76
N ASP A 136 28.40 3.14 27.70
CA ASP A 136 27.55 4.19 27.14
C ASP A 136 26.24 3.57 26.61
N GLY A 137 25.13 4.29 26.76
CA GLY A 137 23.85 3.85 26.24
C GLY A 137 23.84 3.79 24.72
N VAL A 138 23.06 2.85 24.18
CA VAL A 138 22.96 2.63 22.74
C VAL A 138 21.63 3.16 22.24
N SER A 139 21.66 3.91 21.14
CA SER A 139 20.46 4.32 20.41
C SER A 139 20.44 3.72 19.01
N ALA A 140 19.25 3.65 18.43
CA ALA A 140 19.07 3.22 17.06
C ALA A 140 18.02 4.09 16.37
N ASN A 141 18.26 4.40 15.09
CA ASN A 141 17.27 5.07 14.28
C ASN A 141 17.26 4.58 12.84
N ASP A 142 16.10 4.69 12.22
CA ASP A 142 15.89 4.39 10.81
C ASP A 142 15.22 5.59 10.13
N MET A 143 15.78 6.00 9.00
CA MET A 143 15.25 7.06 8.15
C MET A 143 14.93 6.50 6.78
N LEU A 144 13.76 6.85 6.26
CA LEU A 144 13.33 6.50 4.92
C LEU A 144 12.78 7.74 4.22
N PHE A 145 13.37 8.11 3.10
CA PHE A 145 12.84 9.14 2.21
C PHE A 145 12.44 8.50 0.89
N GLY A 146 11.29 8.85 0.35
CA GLY A 146 10.78 8.26 -0.89
C GLY A 146 10.21 9.31 -1.83
N THR A 147 10.46 9.15 -3.12
CA THR A 147 9.82 9.91 -4.19
C THR A 147 9.06 8.95 -5.10
N THR A 148 7.79 9.25 -5.33
CA THR A 148 6.87 8.38 -6.07
C THR A 148 6.39 9.10 -7.32
N ILE A 149 6.32 8.36 -8.43
CA ILE A 149 5.63 8.80 -9.63
C ILE A 149 4.62 7.73 -10.06
N ALA A 150 3.42 8.15 -10.43
CA ALA A 150 2.39 7.26 -10.94
C ALA A 150 1.70 7.85 -12.18
N HIS A 151 1.41 6.99 -13.15
CA HIS A 151 0.81 7.35 -14.41
C HIS A 151 -0.43 6.48 -14.70
N PRO A 152 -1.64 7.05 -14.69
CA PRO A 152 -2.84 6.33 -15.10
C PRO A 152 -3.09 6.42 -16.61
N PHE A 153 -3.52 5.31 -17.19
CA PHE A 153 -3.98 5.22 -18.58
C PHE A 153 -5.32 4.49 -18.63
N ARG A 154 -6.12 4.80 -19.65
CA ARG A 154 -7.39 4.12 -19.89
C ARG A 154 -7.12 2.74 -20.49
N PHE A 155 -7.78 1.71 -19.96
CA PHE A 155 -7.66 0.35 -20.45
C PHE A 155 -9.01 -0.38 -20.34
N GLY A 156 -9.60 -0.70 -21.49
CA GLY A 156 -10.88 -1.39 -21.58
C GLY A 156 -12.01 -0.68 -20.82
N PHE A 157 -12.64 -1.40 -19.87
CA PHE A 157 -13.75 -0.90 -19.04
C PHE A 157 -13.30 -0.18 -17.76
N GLY A 158 -12.07 0.34 -17.73
CA GLY A 158 -11.51 1.01 -16.56
C GLY A 158 -10.22 1.77 -16.85
N GLN A 159 -9.45 1.98 -15.81
CA GLN A 159 -8.15 2.64 -15.83
C GLN A 159 -7.11 1.75 -15.13
N ILE A 160 -5.89 1.77 -15.63
CA ILE A 160 -4.73 1.15 -14.98
C ILE A 160 -3.76 2.26 -14.64
N ALA A 161 -3.24 2.25 -13.43
CA ALA A 161 -2.11 3.07 -13.01
C ALA A 161 -0.88 2.19 -12.88
N LEU A 162 0.24 2.67 -13.41
CA LEU A 162 1.57 2.16 -13.09
C LEU A 162 2.24 3.16 -12.17
N GLY A 163 2.89 2.68 -11.13
CA GLY A 163 3.60 3.53 -10.18
C GLY A 163 4.97 2.97 -9.86
N THR A 164 5.91 3.87 -9.63
CA THR A 164 7.25 3.54 -9.14
C THR A 164 7.61 4.46 -7.97
N ASN A 165 8.36 3.93 -7.01
CA ASN A 165 8.84 4.68 -5.85
C ASN A 165 10.33 4.43 -5.69
N LEU A 166 11.11 5.51 -5.62
CA LEU A 166 12.53 5.47 -5.31
C LEU A 166 12.70 5.92 -3.87
N LYS A 167 13.25 5.05 -3.02
CA LYS A 167 13.47 5.32 -1.62
C LYS A 167 14.96 5.28 -1.27
N TYR A 168 15.38 6.22 -0.43
CA TYR A 168 16.67 6.23 0.24
C TYR A 168 16.45 5.83 1.69
N TYR A 169 17.05 4.71 2.09
CA TYR A 169 16.97 4.18 3.43
C TYR A 169 18.32 4.33 4.12
N ARG A 170 18.30 4.82 5.37
CA ARG A 170 19.48 4.94 6.23
C ARG A 170 19.15 4.38 7.60
N SER A 171 20.00 3.50 8.10
CA SER A 171 19.91 2.92 9.44
C SER A 171 21.15 3.28 10.23
N THR A 172 20.95 3.72 11.46
CA THR A 172 22.01 3.92 12.45
C THR A 172 21.76 3.00 13.62
N LEU A 173 22.76 2.19 13.97
CA LEU A 173 22.73 1.31 15.12
C LEU A 173 24.02 1.51 15.92
N ALA A 174 23.91 2.09 17.12
CA ALA A 174 25.07 2.55 17.89
C ALA A 174 25.97 3.49 17.05
N SER A 175 27.24 3.11 16.86
CA SER A 175 28.22 3.84 16.05
C SER A 175 28.19 3.48 14.55
N PHE A 176 27.42 2.47 14.15
CA PHE A 176 27.38 1.99 12.77
C PHE A 176 26.29 2.69 11.96
N GLN A 177 26.62 3.06 10.73
CA GLN A 177 25.71 3.69 9.79
C GLN A 177 25.75 2.97 8.46
N SER A 178 24.56 2.66 7.93
CA SER A 178 24.41 2.04 6.63
C SER A 178 23.30 2.72 5.85
N SER A 179 23.46 2.81 4.54
CA SER A 179 22.41 3.30 3.65
C SER A 179 22.30 2.46 2.38
N THR A 180 21.11 2.48 1.78
CA THR A 180 20.84 1.79 0.52
C THR A 180 19.72 2.49 -0.24
N TRP A 181 19.72 2.26 -1.55
CA TRP A 181 18.64 2.68 -2.44
C TRP A 181 17.69 1.52 -2.67
N ILE A 182 16.41 1.87 -2.70
CA ILE A 182 15.32 0.92 -2.81
C ILE A 182 14.38 1.40 -3.91
N LEU A 183 13.93 0.46 -4.73
CA LEU A 183 12.93 0.66 -5.77
C LEU A 183 11.68 -0.15 -5.44
N ASP A 184 10.53 0.47 -5.63
CA ASP A 184 9.25 -0.22 -5.63
C ASP A 184 8.56 -0.01 -6.98
N ALA A 185 7.79 -1.02 -7.38
CA ALA A 185 6.94 -0.96 -8.56
C ALA A 185 5.54 -1.45 -8.21
N GLY A 186 4.55 -0.85 -8.86
CA GLY A 186 3.15 -1.10 -8.59
C GLY A 186 2.30 -1.00 -9.84
N LEU A 187 1.23 -1.80 -9.84
CA LEU A 187 0.14 -1.75 -10.80
C LEU A 187 -1.16 -1.67 -10.01
N LEU A 188 -2.09 -0.83 -10.47
CA LEU A 188 -3.42 -0.75 -9.89
C LEU A 188 -4.45 -0.58 -11.01
N TRP A 189 -5.38 -1.52 -11.09
CA TRP A 189 -6.55 -1.41 -11.95
C TRP A 189 -7.73 -0.86 -11.16
N ARG A 190 -8.52 -0.01 -11.81
CA ARG A 190 -9.75 0.58 -11.30
C ARG A 190 -10.84 0.44 -12.34
N SER A 191 -11.99 -0.08 -11.94
CA SER A 191 -13.17 -0.16 -12.80
C SER A 191 -13.78 1.22 -13.04
N ASN A 192 -14.55 1.34 -14.12
CA ASN A 192 -15.51 2.43 -14.25
C ASN A 192 -16.52 2.39 -13.09
N ARG A 193 -17.16 3.53 -12.83
CA ARG A 193 -18.23 3.63 -11.83
C ARG A 193 -19.40 2.77 -12.30
N ILE A 194 -19.85 1.86 -11.44
CA ILE A 194 -21.02 1.02 -11.68
C ILE A 194 -22.13 1.55 -10.79
N GLU A 195 -23.28 1.82 -11.38
CA GLU A 195 -24.48 2.19 -10.64
C GLU A 195 -25.09 0.94 -10.02
N THR A 196 -25.57 1.05 -8.78
CA THR A 196 -26.18 -0.05 -8.03
C THR A 196 -27.64 0.28 -7.67
N PRO A 197 -28.59 0.24 -8.65
CA PRO A 197 -29.97 0.71 -8.45
C PRO A 197 -30.67 0.00 -7.29
N GLY A 198 -30.59 -1.33 -7.23
CA GLY A 198 -31.26 -2.11 -6.18
C GLY A 198 -30.69 -1.92 -4.77
N LEU A 199 -29.48 -1.37 -4.63
CA LEU A 199 -28.90 -1.02 -3.33
C LEU A 199 -29.18 0.46 -2.99
N ALA A 200 -29.17 1.34 -3.99
CA ALA A 200 -29.54 2.75 -3.88
C ALA A 200 -30.96 2.92 -3.33
N ASP A 201 -31.91 2.13 -3.83
CA ASP A 201 -33.32 2.20 -3.44
C ASP A 201 -33.55 1.76 -1.98
N LYS A 202 -32.65 0.94 -1.43
CA LYS A 202 -32.76 0.38 -0.07
C LYS A 202 -31.96 1.15 0.97
N ILE A 203 -30.82 1.70 0.57
CA ILE A 203 -29.90 2.44 1.46
C ILE A 203 -29.47 3.73 0.75
N PRO A 204 -30.10 4.87 1.07
CA PRO A 204 -29.70 6.16 0.53
C PRO A 204 -28.21 6.41 0.78
N GLY A 205 -27.47 6.73 -0.29
CA GLY A 205 -26.03 6.97 -0.23
C GLY A 205 -25.14 5.83 -0.72
N LEU A 206 -25.65 4.63 -0.99
CA LEU A 206 -24.90 3.50 -1.57
C LEU A 206 -25.22 3.26 -3.06
N GLU A 207 -25.13 4.33 -3.84
CA GLU A 207 -25.58 4.34 -5.25
C GLU A 207 -24.53 3.88 -6.26
N LYS A 208 -23.25 3.93 -5.86
CA LYS A 208 -22.13 3.73 -6.77
C LYS A 208 -21.15 2.72 -6.18
N ALA A 209 -20.68 1.83 -7.04
CA ALA A 209 -19.64 0.87 -6.77
C ALA A 209 -18.42 1.13 -7.67
N ILE A 210 -17.23 1.01 -7.09
CA ILE A 210 -15.96 0.97 -7.80
C ILE A 210 -15.19 -0.23 -7.31
N PHE A 211 -14.68 -1.03 -8.24
CA PHE A 211 -13.79 -2.14 -7.95
C PHE A 211 -12.36 -1.75 -8.30
N SER A 212 -11.41 -2.24 -7.53
CA SER A 212 -10.00 -2.11 -7.83
C SER A 212 -9.25 -3.40 -7.50
N ALA A 213 -8.18 -3.63 -8.25
CA ALA A 213 -7.28 -4.75 -8.06
C ALA A 213 -5.85 -4.26 -8.26
N GLY A 214 -4.98 -4.56 -7.32
CA GLY A 214 -3.61 -4.07 -7.27
C GLY A 214 -2.60 -5.21 -7.19
N PHE A 215 -1.43 -4.93 -7.73
CA PHE A 215 -0.23 -5.73 -7.57
C PHE A 215 0.93 -4.80 -7.24
N SER A 216 1.80 -5.20 -6.31
CA SER A 216 3.02 -4.46 -6.05
C SER A 216 4.18 -5.35 -5.66
N MET A 217 5.37 -4.88 -5.99
CA MET A 217 6.64 -5.39 -5.50
C MET A 217 7.37 -4.22 -4.83
N THR A 218 7.65 -4.36 -3.54
CA THR A 218 8.36 -3.34 -2.76
C THR A 218 9.66 -3.87 -2.19
N GLN A 219 10.54 -2.95 -1.83
CA GLN A 219 11.85 -3.18 -1.25
C GLN A 219 12.86 -3.85 -2.21
N LEU A 220 12.79 -3.55 -3.52
CA LEU A 220 13.75 -4.05 -4.51
C LEU A 220 15.03 -3.20 -4.45
N GLY A 221 16.11 -3.74 -3.93
CA GLY A 221 17.38 -3.00 -3.84
C GLY A 221 18.54 -3.87 -3.43
N SER A 222 19.70 -3.24 -3.29
CA SER A 222 20.88 -3.89 -2.72
C SER A 222 20.69 -4.12 -1.21
N PRO A 223 21.20 -5.25 -0.67
CA PRO A 223 21.19 -5.50 0.77
C PRO A 223 21.94 -4.40 1.52
N LEU A 224 21.53 -4.16 2.76
CA LEU A 224 22.16 -3.19 3.64
C LEU A 224 23.48 -3.79 4.17
N LYS A 225 24.60 -3.09 4.00
CA LYS A 225 25.89 -3.54 4.51
C LYS A 225 26.17 -2.95 5.88
N HIS A 226 26.07 -3.76 6.93
CA HIS A 226 26.59 -3.41 8.26
C HIS A 226 27.96 -4.07 8.39
N ASP A 227 29.00 -3.29 8.05
CA ASP A 227 30.41 -3.64 8.15
C ASP A 227 30.80 -4.91 7.35
N ILE A 228 30.65 -6.10 7.96
CA ILE A 228 31.05 -7.41 7.41
C ILE A 228 29.84 -8.24 6.92
N ASN A 229 28.63 -8.00 7.46
CA ASN A 229 27.44 -8.81 7.16
C ASN A 229 26.43 -8.04 6.29
N ASN A 230 25.92 -8.73 5.25
CA ASN A 230 24.86 -8.22 4.40
C ASN A 230 23.50 -8.54 5.05
N THR A 231 22.70 -7.52 5.32
CA THR A 231 21.31 -7.68 5.75
C THR A 231 20.40 -7.53 4.52
N PRO A 232 19.74 -8.60 4.05
CA PRO A 232 18.84 -8.52 2.91
C PRO A 232 17.63 -7.61 3.21
N LEU A 233 17.17 -6.92 2.17
CA LEU A 233 15.94 -6.13 2.25
C LEU A 233 14.72 -7.08 2.22
N PRO A 234 13.65 -6.77 3.00
CA PRO A 234 12.44 -7.59 3.04
C PRO A 234 11.61 -7.37 1.77
N LYS A 235 12.02 -8.00 0.66
CA LYS A 235 11.34 -7.88 -0.63
C LYS A 235 9.92 -8.37 -0.46
N THR A 236 8.95 -7.51 -0.72
CA THR A 236 7.55 -7.80 -0.44
C THR A 236 6.76 -7.81 -1.74
N MET A 237 6.04 -8.89 -1.99
CA MET A 237 5.10 -9.01 -3.09
C MET A 237 3.68 -8.97 -2.53
N ARG A 238 2.82 -8.13 -3.11
CA ARG A 238 1.45 -7.95 -2.64
C ARG A 238 0.47 -8.04 -3.81
N PHE A 239 -0.65 -8.70 -3.58
CA PHE A 239 -1.81 -8.71 -4.45
C PHE A 239 -3.01 -8.30 -3.62
N GLY A 240 -3.87 -7.43 -4.14
CA GLY A 240 -5.03 -6.98 -3.37
C GLY A 240 -6.21 -6.62 -4.24
N ALA A 241 -7.39 -6.67 -3.66
CA ALA A 241 -8.62 -6.23 -4.26
C ALA A 241 -9.40 -5.34 -3.29
N ALA A 242 -10.11 -4.36 -3.84
CA ALA A 242 -10.98 -3.50 -3.05
C ALA A 242 -12.31 -3.26 -3.75
N MET A 243 -13.34 -3.08 -2.94
CA MET A 243 -14.65 -2.62 -3.37
C MET A 243 -15.00 -1.37 -2.56
N HIS A 244 -15.23 -0.27 -3.28
CA HIS A 244 -15.64 1.01 -2.72
C HIS A 244 -17.11 1.23 -3.08
N LEU A 245 -17.98 1.23 -2.06
CA LEU A 245 -19.41 1.49 -2.19
C LEU A 245 -19.72 2.84 -1.58
N GLY A 246 -20.50 3.68 -2.25
CA GLY A 246 -20.99 4.92 -1.67
C GLY A 246 -21.09 6.09 -2.65
N SER A 247 -21.71 7.15 -2.16
CA SER A 247 -21.86 8.43 -2.86
C SER A 247 -20.94 9.49 -2.26
N HIS A 248 -20.83 10.61 -2.95
CA HIS A 248 -20.00 11.75 -2.51
C HIS A 248 -20.61 12.51 -1.32
N THR A 249 -21.92 12.43 -1.13
CA THR A 249 -22.68 13.19 -0.11
C THR A 249 -23.24 12.33 1.04
N GLY A 250 -22.80 11.08 1.15
CA GLY A 250 -23.33 10.13 2.12
C GLY A 250 -22.28 9.15 2.64
N MET A 251 -22.76 8.02 3.15
CA MET A 251 -21.90 6.97 3.69
C MET A 251 -21.05 6.32 2.59
N GLN A 252 -19.78 6.04 2.92
CA GLN A 252 -18.87 5.27 2.09
C GLN A 252 -18.40 4.05 2.85
N LEU A 253 -18.49 2.89 2.20
CA LEU A 253 -18.03 1.61 2.71
C LEU A 253 -16.89 1.10 1.83
N HIS A 254 -15.85 0.57 2.48
CA HIS A 254 -14.68 0.03 1.82
C HIS A 254 -14.47 -1.40 2.30
N PHE A 255 -14.42 -2.33 1.35
CA PHE A 255 -14.08 -3.72 1.60
C PHE A 255 -12.74 -3.98 0.91
N LEU A 256 -11.76 -4.44 1.69
CA LEU A 256 -10.37 -4.57 1.28
C LEU A 256 -9.89 -5.98 1.60
N THR A 257 -9.14 -6.58 0.67
CA THR A 257 -8.45 -7.85 0.89
C THR A 257 -7.08 -7.77 0.22
N ASP A 258 -6.04 -8.15 0.96
CA ASP A 258 -4.67 -8.19 0.47
C ASP A 258 -4.02 -9.53 0.84
N TYR A 259 -3.35 -10.14 -0.14
CA TYR A 259 -2.39 -11.21 0.06
C TYR A 259 -0.98 -10.62 0.00
N LYS A 260 -0.21 -10.81 1.08
CA LYS A 260 1.16 -10.28 1.23
C LYS A 260 2.13 -11.44 1.44
N LYS A 261 3.20 -11.47 0.64
CA LYS A 261 4.32 -12.41 0.80
C LYS A 261 5.62 -11.63 0.96
N ILE A 262 6.39 -11.95 1.99
CA ILE A 262 7.65 -11.25 2.33
C ILE A 262 8.80 -12.24 2.14
N LEU A 263 9.86 -11.79 1.47
CA LEU A 263 11.11 -12.52 1.28
C LEU A 263 12.18 -11.86 2.14
N ASP A 264 12.52 -12.54 3.24
CA ASP A 264 13.44 -12.03 4.26
C ASP A 264 14.88 -12.55 4.11
N GLU A 265 15.14 -13.47 3.17
CA GLU A 265 16.44 -14.10 2.95
C GLU A 265 16.75 -14.22 1.43
N ASP A 266 18.02 -14.41 1.09
CA ASP A 266 18.46 -14.69 -0.28
C ASP A 266 17.91 -16.06 -0.74
N GLY A 267 16.70 -16.05 -1.31
CA GLY A 267 16.26 -17.07 -2.24
C GLY A 267 15.27 -18.14 -1.76
N GLN A 268 14.65 -18.04 -0.57
CA GLN A 268 13.57 -18.97 -0.21
C GLN A 268 12.27 -18.28 0.18
N PHE A 269 11.20 -18.77 -0.44
CA PHE A 269 9.82 -18.44 -0.11
C PHE A 269 9.45 -19.15 1.19
N SER A 270 9.13 -18.39 2.24
CA SER A 270 8.36 -18.92 3.36
C SER A 270 6.93 -18.41 3.32
#